data_AF-A0A970CH34-F1
#
_entry.id   AF-A0A970CH34-F1
#
_cell.length_a   1.000
_cell.length_b   1.000
_cell.length_c   1.000
_cell.angle_alpha   90.00
_cell.angle_beta   90.00
_cell.angle_gamma   90.00
#
_symmetry.space_group_name_H-M   'P 1'
#
loop_
_entity.id
_entity.type
_entity.pdbx_description
1 polymer ?
#
loop_
_entity_poly.entity_id
_entity_poly.type
_entity_poly.pdbx_seq_one_letter_code
_entity_poly.pdbx_strand_id
1 'polypeptide(L)'
;MKNYPADKITEKLIELTRNNILIWERITHDVLHENKYRVTFFRELFEGYAMDFKMSYYAGFESGFLYLFLITNKMNEDFFTLAVQSNSKAFVTPLNKETEFQKELIRLHEIITKKSENIEEFISSILNFE
;
A
#
# COMPACT_ATOMS: atom_id res chain seq x y z
N MET A 1 -5.01 -13.43 -15.49
CA MET A 1 -3.98 -12.94 -14.54
C MET A 1 -3.06 -14.09 -14.21
N LYS A 2 -1.74 -13.89 -14.13
CA LYS A 2 -0.86 -14.91 -13.51
C LYS A 2 -1.30 -15.04 -12.04
N ASN A 3 -1.57 -16.26 -11.58
CA ASN A 3 -1.89 -16.53 -10.18
C ASN A 3 -0.62 -16.38 -9.34
N TYR A 4 -0.34 -15.15 -8.92
CA TYR A 4 0.61 -14.92 -7.84
C TYR A 4 -0.05 -15.37 -6.53
N PRO A 5 0.67 -16.07 -5.63
CA PRO A 5 0.15 -16.44 -4.33
C PRO A 5 0.10 -15.19 -3.44
N ALA A 6 -0.88 -14.32 -3.70
CA ALA A 6 -0.95 -13.00 -3.10
C ALA A 6 -1.23 -13.05 -1.59
N ASP A 7 -1.83 -14.13 -1.11
CA ASP A 7 -1.89 -14.51 0.31
C ASP A 7 -0.48 -14.65 0.91
N LYS A 8 0.38 -15.49 0.30
CA LYS A 8 1.77 -15.70 0.76
C LYS A 8 2.62 -14.45 0.63
N ILE A 9 2.39 -13.66 -0.42
CA ILE A 9 3.04 -12.36 -0.58
C ILE A 9 2.63 -11.46 0.59
N THR A 10 1.35 -11.34 0.90
CA THR A 10 0.85 -10.49 1.99
C THR A 10 1.43 -10.92 3.34
N GLU A 11 1.48 -12.23 3.63
CA GLU A 11 2.14 -12.75 4.83
C GLU A 11 3.63 -12.34 4.90
N LYS A 12 4.35 -12.42 3.78
CA LYS A 12 5.75 -12.00 3.74
C LYS A 12 5.90 -10.49 3.93
N LEU A 13 5.01 -9.68 3.37
CA LEU A 13 5.00 -8.23 3.57
C LEU A 13 4.75 -7.88 5.03
N ILE A 14 3.86 -8.60 5.71
CA ILE A 14 3.64 -8.45 7.16
C ILE A 14 4.94 -8.70 7.94
N GLU A 15 5.65 -9.79 7.63
CA GLU A 15 6.93 -10.13 8.26
C GLU A 15 7.97 -9.01 8.04
N LEU A 16 8.17 -8.59 6.79
CA LEU A 16 9.14 -7.56 6.43
C LEU A 16 8.83 -6.20 7.08
N THR A 17 7.54 -5.85 7.17
CA THR A 17 7.09 -4.60 7.81
C THR A 17 7.32 -4.63 9.31
N ARG A 18 7.02 -5.75 9.98
CA ARG A 18 7.28 -5.92 11.42
C ARG A 18 8.76 -5.78 11.77
N ASN A 19 9.61 -6.32 10.90
CA ASN A 19 11.05 -6.34 11.06
C ASN A 19 11.73 -5.03 10.61
N ASN A 20 10.96 -3.98 10.29
CA ASN A 20 11.46 -2.69 9.79
C ASN A 20 12.32 -2.80 8.51
N ILE A 21 12.17 -3.88 7.74
CA ILE A 21 12.87 -4.06 6.45
C ILE A 21 12.11 -3.33 5.35
N LEU A 22 10.77 -3.39 5.39
CA LEU A 22 9.91 -2.69 4.47
C LEU A 22 9.31 -1.46 5.16
N ILE A 23 9.71 -0.28 4.69
CA ILE A 23 9.25 1.01 5.20
C ILE A 23 8.15 1.52 4.29
N TRP A 24 7.00 1.81 4.88
CA TRP A 24 5.83 2.30 4.17
C TRP A 24 5.66 3.79 4.39
N GLU A 25 5.40 4.49 3.31
CA GLU A 25 5.10 5.92 3.30
C GLU A 25 3.67 6.14 2.85
N ARG A 26 3.03 7.16 3.40
CA ARG A 26 1.66 7.52 3.02
C ARG A 26 1.63 8.05 1.60
N ILE A 27 0.68 7.58 0.80
CA ILE A 27 0.42 8.14 -0.53
C ILE A 27 -0.35 9.44 -0.33
N THR A 28 0.27 10.56 -0.70
CA THR A 28 -0.39 11.86 -0.77
C THR A 28 -0.90 12.12 -2.19
N HIS A 29 -1.65 13.20 -2.35
CA HIS A 29 -2.08 13.64 -3.68
C HIS A 29 -0.88 13.89 -4.60
N ASP A 30 0.18 14.54 -4.09
CA ASP A 30 1.39 14.85 -4.86
C ASP A 30 2.13 13.58 -5.25
N VAL A 31 2.36 12.68 -4.28
CA VAL A 31 3.00 11.37 -4.51
C VAL A 31 2.23 10.56 -5.55
N LEU A 32 0.89 10.58 -5.54
CA LEU A 32 0.11 9.89 -6.56
C LEU A 32 0.40 10.45 -7.97
N HIS A 33 0.45 11.78 -8.10
CA HIS A 33 0.59 12.46 -9.39
C HIS A 33 2.03 12.52 -9.92
N GLU A 34 3.03 12.35 -9.07
CA GLU A 34 4.44 12.20 -9.48
C GLU A 34 4.67 11.01 -10.41
N ASN A 35 3.82 9.98 -10.32
CA ASN A 35 3.94 8.77 -11.11
C ASN A 35 2.67 8.55 -11.94
N LYS A 36 2.77 8.86 -13.24
CA LYS A 36 1.68 8.72 -14.22
C LYS A 36 1.05 7.31 -14.24
N TYR A 37 1.79 6.28 -13.86
CA TYR A 37 1.28 4.90 -13.85
C TYR A 37 0.35 4.63 -12.66
N ARG A 38 0.55 5.33 -11.52
CA ARG A 38 -0.39 5.29 -10.39
C ARG A 38 -1.71 5.97 -10.78
N VAL A 39 -1.64 7.13 -11.42
CA VAL A 39 -2.83 7.83 -11.94
C VAL A 39 -3.58 6.96 -12.97
N THR A 40 -2.85 6.34 -13.89
CA THR A 40 -3.42 5.46 -14.92
C THR A 40 -4.09 4.25 -14.31
N PHE A 41 -3.47 3.63 -13.31
CA PHE A 41 -4.04 2.51 -12.56
C PHE A 41 -5.43 2.82 -12.00
N PHE A 42 -5.59 3.98 -11.34
CA PHE A 42 -6.90 4.38 -10.82
C PHE A 42 -7.89 4.72 -11.93
N ARG A 43 -7.46 5.48 -12.94
CA ARG A 43 -8.35 5.90 -14.02
C ARG A 43 -8.90 4.73 -14.82
N GLU A 44 -8.09 3.71 -15.09
CA GLU A 44 -8.44 2.63 -16.03
C GLU A 44 -8.99 1.38 -15.35
N LEU A 45 -8.48 1.00 -14.17
CA LEU A 45 -8.92 -0.22 -13.48
C LEU A 45 -10.01 0.04 -12.45
N PHE A 46 -10.10 1.28 -11.95
CA PHE A 46 -11.00 1.67 -10.87
C PHE A 46 -11.82 2.90 -11.25
N GLU A 47 -12.27 2.97 -12.51
CA GLU A 47 -13.08 4.08 -13.00
C GLU A 47 -14.36 4.25 -12.18
N GLY A 48 -14.51 5.41 -11.53
CA GLY A 48 -15.63 5.75 -10.65
C GLY A 48 -15.50 5.21 -9.22
N TYR A 49 -14.32 4.78 -8.82
CA TYR A 49 -13.97 4.47 -7.43
C TYR A 49 -13.25 5.68 -6.82
N ALA A 50 -13.21 5.73 -5.49
CA ALA A 50 -12.42 6.71 -4.75
C ALA A 50 -11.26 6.02 -4.03
N MET A 51 -10.14 6.72 -3.85
CA MET A 51 -9.03 6.26 -3.02
C MET A 51 -8.99 7.09 -1.73
N ASP A 52 -8.84 6.42 -0.58
CA ASP A 52 -8.55 7.10 0.67
C ASP A 52 -7.02 7.26 0.86
N PHE A 53 -6.54 8.48 0.63
CA PHE A 53 -5.13 8.84 0.81
C PHE A 53 -4.65 8.69 2.27
N LYS A 54 -5.52 8.75 3.27
CA LYS A 54 -5.13 8.60 4.68
C LYS A 54 -4.76 7.15 5.02
N MET A 55 -5.34 6.21 4.28
CA MET A 55 -5.20 4.76 4.51
C MET A 55 -4.45 4.07 3.36
N SER A 56 -3.85 4.84 2.46
CA SER A 56 -3.10 4.31 1.31
C SER A 56 -1.60 4.56 1.47
N TYR A 57 -0.81 3.52 1.19
CA TYR A 57 0.62 3.49 1.45
C TYR A 57 1.40 2.90 0.28
N TYR A 58 2.65 3.30 0.15
CA TYR A 58 3.59 2.70 -0.79
C TYR A 58 4.93 2.42 -0.11
N ALA A 59 5.66 1.45 -0.64
CA ALA A 59 7.00 1.12 -0.17
C ALA A 59 7.89 0.78 -1.37
N GLY A 60 9.12 1.31 -1.36
CA GLY A 60 10.16 0.85 -2.27
C GLY A 60 10.69 -0.50 -1.82
N PHE A 61 10.88 -1.44 -2.75
CA PHE A 61 11.50 -2.72 -2.46
C PHE A 61 12.32 -3.20 -3.65
N GLU A 62 13.64 -3.30 -3.46
CA GLU A 62 14.61 -3.68 -4.48
C GLU A 62 14.41 -2.94 -5.82
N SER A 63 13.84 -3.63 -6.80
CA SER A 63 13.68 -3.18 -8.19
C SER A 63 12.26 -2.70 -8.51
N GLY A 64 11.51 -2.26 -7.50
CA GLY A 64 10.15 -1.78 -7.70
C GLY A 64 9.52 -1.13 -6.48
N PHE A 65 8.20 -0.98 -6.59
CA PHE A 65 7.33 -0.41 -5.58
C PHE A 65 6.16 -1.35 -5.30
N LEU A 66 5.78 -1.37 -4.04
CA LEU A 66 4.58 -2.00 -3.52
C LEU A 66 3.60 -0.90 -3.13
N TYR A 67 2.31 -1.17 -3.30
CA TYR A 67 1.24 -0.26 -2.97
C TYR A 67 0.16 -1.01 -2.21
N LEU A 68 -0.31 -0.42 -1.13
CA LEU A 68 -1.52 -0.83 -0.43
C LEU A 68 -2.50 0.34 -0.50
N PHE A 69 -3.54 0.19 -1.31
CA PHE A 69 -4.57 1.21 -1.50
C PHE A 69 -5.83 0.84 -0.75
N LEU A 70 -6.42 1.78 -0.03
CA LEU A 70 -7.83 1.68 0.38
C LEU A 70 -8.68 2.32 -0.70
N ILE A 71 -9.58 1.53 -1.28
CA ILE A 71 -10.42 1.94 -2.40
C ILE A 71 -11.89 1.77 -2.01
N THR A 72 -12.70 2.78 -2.28
CA THR A 72 -14.15 2.75 -2.14
C THR A 72 -14.79 2.52 -3.52
N ASN A 73 -15.59 1.46 -3.66
CA ASN A 73 -16.30 1.16 -4.91
C ASN A 73 -17.55 2.03 -5.13
N LYS A 74 -18.21 1.85 -6.28
CA LYS A 74 -19.45 2.57 -6.64
C LYS A 74 -20.63 2.28 -5.71
N MET A 75 -20.55 1.23 -4.91
CA MET A 75 -21.55 0.85 -3.91
C MET A 75 -21.23 1.42 -2.52
N ASN A 76 -20.19 2.27 -2.41
CA ASN A 76 -19.65 2.79 -1.14
C ASN A 76 -19.11 1.70 -0.21
N GLU A 77 -18.53 0.64 -0.78
CA GLU A 77 -17.84 -0.41 -0.02
C GLU A 77 -16.33 -0.21 -0.12
N ASP A 78 -15.67 -0.24 1.03
CA ASP A 78 -14.24 -0.12 1.14
C ASP A 78 -13.55 -1.48 1.08
N PHE A 79 -12.46 -1.55 0.32
CA PHE A 79 -11.60 -2.72 0.25
C PHE A 79 -10.15 -2.32 0.00
N PHE A 80 -9.23 -3.16 0.47
CA PHE A 80 -7.82 -2.99 0.21
C PHE A 80 -7.42 -3.63 -1.12
N THR A 81 -6.57 -2.93 -1.85
CA THR A 81 -5.86 -3.45 -3.02
C THR A 81 -4.36 -3.41 -2.80
N LEU A 82 -3.73 -4.58 -2.88
CA LEU A 82 -2.28 -4.72 -3.00
C LEU A 82 -1.91 -4.65 -4.48
N ALA A 83 -0.98 -3.76 -4.83
CA ALA A 83 -0.50 -3.62 -6.19
C ALA A 83 1.02 -3.47 -6.23
N VAL A 84 1.61 -3.78 -7.38
CA VAL A 84 3.06 -3.74 -7.58
C VAL A 84 3.44 -3.04 -8.87
N GLN A 85 4.59 -2.37 -8.86
CA GLN A 85 5.21 -1.81 -10.04
C GLN A 85 6.70 -2.16 -10.04
N SER A 86 7.18 -2.83 -11.08
CA SER A 86 8.63 -2.95 -11.29
C SER A 86 9.17 -1.67 -11.91
N ASN A 87 10.39 -1.26 -11.55
CA ASN A 87 11.10 -0.13 -12.16
C ASN A 87 11.29 -0.30 -13.68
N SER A 88 11.34 -1.56 -14.14
CA SER A 88 11.43 -1.89 -15.57
C SER A 88 10.08 -1.77 -16.31
N LYS A 89 8.98 -1.62 -15.58
CA LYS A 89 7.62 -1.65 -16.13
C LYS A 89 6.90 -0.32 -15.97
N ALA A 90 6.27 0.06 -17.07
CA ALA A 90 5.46 1.26 -17.21
C ALA A 90 3.98 1.03 -16.82
N PHE A 91 3.69 0.24 -15.79
CA PHE A 91 2.33 0.05 -15.27
C PHE A 91 2.32 -0.53 -13.85
N VAL A 92 1.27 -0.22 -13.09
CA VAL A 92 0.98 -0.80 -11.77
C VAL A 92 0.05 -2.00 -11.98
N THR A 93 0.32 -3.13 -11.31
CA THR A 93 -0.44 -4.38 -11.44
C THR A 93 -1.11 -4.73 -10.11
N PRO A 94 -2.45 -4.90 -10.06
CA PRO A 94 -3.11 -5.36 -8.85
C PRO A 94 -2.80 -6.85 -8.64
N LEU A 95 -2.62 -7.25 -7.38
CA LEU A 95 -2.37 -8.63 -6.98
C LEU A 95 -3.62 -9.33 -6.46
N ASN A 96 -4.71 -8.59 -6.25
CA ASN A 96 -5.96 -9.09 -5.68
C ASN A 96 -7.19 -8.54 -6.39
N LYS A 97 -8.30 -9.27 -6.27
CA LYS A 97 -9.65 -8.72 -6.48
C LYS A 97 -10.22 -8.18 -5.17
N GLU A 98 -11.32 -7.44 -5.26
CA GLU A 98 -11.95 -6.73 -4.13
C GLU A 98 -12.20 -7.61 -2.90
N THR A 99 -12.59 -8.88 -3.09
CA THR A 99 -12.95 -9.79 -2.00
C THR A 99 -11.84 -10.73 -1.55
N GLU A 100 -10.70 -10.72 -2.25
CA GLU A 100 -9.62 -11.68 -1.99
C GLU A 100 -8.72 -11.21 -0.83
N PHE A 101 -8.49 -12.10 0.16
CA PHE A 101 -7.55 -11.95 1.31
C PHE A 101 -7.58 -10.59 2.02
N GLN A 102 -8.77 -10.00 2.12
CA GLN A 102 -8.98 -8.72 2.78
C GLN A 102 -8.59 -8.75 4.26
N LYS A 103 -8.74 -9.90 4.93
CA LYS A 103 -8.34 -10.03 6.35
C LYS A 103 -6.84 -9.83 6.53
N GLU A 104 -6.04 -10.40 5.64
CA GLU A 104 -4.59 -10.28 5.64
C GLU A 104 -4.14 -8.86 5.27
N LEU A 105 -4.81 -8.22 4.32
CA LEU A 105 -4.53 -6.83 3.93
C LEU A 105 -4.90 -5.82 5.03
N ILE A 106 -6.04 -6.01 5.70
CA ILE A 106 -6.41 -5.21 6.89
C ILE A 106 -5.34 -5.36 7.97
N ARG A 107 -4.88 -6.60 8.22
CA ARG A 107 -3.81 -6.85 9.19
C ARG A 107 -2.49 -6.18 8.80
N LEU A 108 -2.13 -6.20 7.52
CA LEU A 108 -0.96 -5.48 7.02
C LEU A 108 -1.11 -3.97 7.25
N HIS A 109 -2.26 -3.40 6.89
CA HIS A 109 -2.58 -1.99 7.10
C HIS A 109 -2.46 -1.59 8.58
N GLU A 110 -3.05 -2.34 9.51
CA GLU A 110 -2.95 -2.07 10.96
C GLU A 110 -1.50 -2.00 11.44
N ILE A 111 -0.64 -2.89 10.93
CA ILE A 111 0.79 -2.91 11.29
C ILE A 111 1.50 -1.69 10.70
N ILE A 112 1.21 -1.34 9.45
CA ILE A 112 1.75 -0.14 8.79
C ILE A 112 1.39 1.10 9.61
N THR A 113 0.11 1.30 9.91
CA THR A 113 -0.39 2.46 10.65
C THR A 113 0.24 2.55 12.02
N LYS A 114 0.30 1.45 12.77
CA LYS A 114 0.94 1.42 14.10
C LYS A 114 2.42 1.81 14.03
N LYS A 115 3.11 1.47 12.95
CA LYS A 115 4.53 1.82 12.75
C LYS A 115 4.70 3.28 12.33
N SER A 116 3.91 3.76 11.38
CA SER A 116 4.00 5.13 10.86
C SER A 116 3.55 6.17 11.89
N GLU A 117 2.59 5.82 12.74
CA GLU A 117 1.99 6.71 13.73
C GLU A 117 2.51 6.40 15.15
N ASN A 118 3.67 5.75 15.29
CA ASN A 118 4.26 5.45 16.59
C ASN A 118 4.73 6.75 17.28
N ILE A 119 3.77 7.46 17.88
CA ILE A 119 3.96 8.75 18.53
C ILE A 119 4.96 8.62 19.68
N GLU A 120 4.95 7.51 20.41
CA GLU A 120 5.87 7.28 21.52
C GLU A 120 7.33 7.19 21.04
N GLU A 121 7.58 6.48 19.94
CA GLU A 121 8.90 6.40 19.31
C GLU A 121 9.32 7.76 18.74
N PHE A 122 8.39 8.50 18.11
CA PHE A 122 8.64 9.85 17.63
C PHE A 122 9.00 10.81 18.78
N ILE A 123 8.23 10.85 19.86
CA ILE A 123 8.52 11.67 21.04
C ILE A 123 9.86 11.26 21.66
N SER A 124 10.10 9.96 21.81
CA SER A 124 11.38 9.46 22.33
C SER A 124 12.56 9.88 21.45
N SER A 125 12.40 9.89 20.12
CA SER A 125 13.45 10.33 19.20
C SER A 125 13.77 11.82 19.34
N ILE A 126 12.76 12.67 19.57
CA ILE A 126 12.95 14.11 19.83
C ILE A 126 13.67 14.32 21.15
N LEU A 127 13.22 13.65 22.22
CA LEU A 127 13.78 13.83 23.57
C LEU A 127 15.23 13.38 23.68
N ASN A 128 15.66 12.44 22.83
CA ASN A 128 17.01 11.90 22.81
C ASN A 128 17.82 12.37 21.58
N PHE A 129 17.39 13.43 20.90
CA PHE A 129 18.11 14.01 19.76
C PHE A 129 19.31 14.82 20.28
N GLU A 130 20.53 14.35 20.01
CA GLU A 130 21.80 15.04 20.31
C GLU A 130 22.33 15.85 19.12
#